data_AF-A0A832WRP0-F1
#
_entry.id   AF-A0A832WRP0-F1
#
_cell.length_a   1.000
_cell.length_b   1.000
_cell.length_c   1.000
_cell.angle_alpha   90.00
_cell.angle_beta   90.00
_cell.angle_gamma   90.00
#
_symmetry.space_group_name_H-M   'P 1'
#
loop_
_entity.id
_entity.type
_entity.pdbx_description
1 polymer ?
#
loop_
_entity_poly.entity_id
_entity_poly.type
_entity_poly.pdbx_seq_one_letter_code
_entity_poly.pdbx_strand_id
1 'polypeptide(L)'
;MVDKDLTIKVVTLRKRTEAVQSLSERFLAQVKKQRFSQRRHEKATKLYLQKAIHNQSLIIKQFNSLAKYLLALRENLDPVATKKLFDSIKKSFDEVISLSKDNHTLLADFQGRARIESYLAQKYEQIIENNLLRSLDDFSRLQSGDILVSLKKLSFLKEQYVSRWVTRFTGSQVTHVGLFVRDAKGNEKMVHATWDAKYQMHDWNIAEGEVFIILRPRLSREQRIKLWQVVRDKVKLKLGFSKKKLVGTIPAIIINFVLNLFTFRFFAAFNVFSAEKNKMFCSEFLNQVFKEVGFFLTPKSEHSNMVFPADIMASPHVDYVGLMFLDHEETKEKIMAELIEGVRI
;
A
#
# COMPACT_ATOMS: atom_id res chain seq x y z
N MET A 1 -14.39 1.94 -42.11
CA MET A 1 -13.07 2.59 -42.27
C MET A 1 -12.44 2.76 -40.89
N VAL A 2 -11.19 2.33 -40.71
CA VAL A 2 -10.43 2.60 -39.47
C VAL A 2 -10.07 4.07 -39.43
N ASP A 3 -10.43 4.75 -38.35
CA ASP A 3 -10.16 6.16 -38.15
C ASP A 3 -8.64 6.42 -38.05
N LYS A 4 -8.11 7.34 -38.86
CA LYS A 4 -6.70 7.78 -38.79
C LYS A 4 -6.36 8.28 -37.39
N ASP A 5 -7.33 8.84 -36.69
CA ASP A 5 -7.19 9.33 -35.31
C ASP A 5 -6.84 8.20 -34.34
N LEU A 6 -7.33 6.98 -34.56
CA LEU A 6 -7.04 5.84 -33.67
C LEU A 6 -5.56 5.41 -33.74
N THR A 7 -4.98 5.39 -34.94
CA THR A 7 -3.55 5.09 -35.11
C THR A 7 -2.68 6.17 -34.47
N ILE A 8 -3.05 7.45 -34.62
CA ILE A 8 -2.35 8.57 -33.98
C ILE A 8 -2.42 8.46 -32.44
N LYS A 9 -3.59 8.09 -31.89
CA LYS A 9 -3.76 7.84 -30.45
C LYS A 9 -2.86 6.71 -29.95
N VAL A 10 -2.80 5.58 -30.66
CA VAL A 10 -1.91 4.45 -30.31
C VAL A 10 -0.43 4.86 -30.29
N VAL A 11 0.02 5.61 -31.30
CA VAL A 11 1.41 6.11 -31.36
C VAL A 11 1.70 7.09 -30.22
N THR A 12 0.75 7.98 -29.92
CA THR A 12 0.87 8.93 -28.80
C THR A 12 0.97 8.22 -27.46
N LEU A 13 0.12 7.20 -27.22
CA LEU A 13 0.17 6.39 -25.99
C LEU A 13 1.50 5.64 -25.87
N ARG A 14 2.02 5.08 -26.96
CA ARG A 14 3.34 4.45 -26.99
C ARG A 14 4.45 5.39 -26.53
N LYS A 15 4.51 6.60 -27.09
CA LYS A 15 5.50 7.63 -26.72
C LYS A 15 5.40 8.01 -25.24
N ARG A 16 4.19 8.10 -24.70
CA ARG A 16 3.99 8.32 -23.26
C ARG A 16 4.53 7.15 -22.44
N THR A 17 4.26 5.91 -22.83
CA THR A 17 4.79 4.72 -22.13
C THR A 17 6.32 4.66 -22.18
N GLU A 18 6.94 4.99 -23.31
CA GLU A 18 8.40 5.11 -23.47
C GLU A 18 8.98 6.16 -22.49
N ALA A 19 8.32 7.32 -22.35
CA ALA A 19 8.74 8.35 -21.41
C ALA A 19 8.66 7.89 -19.94
N VAL A 20 7.59 7.17 -19.56
CA VAL A 20 7.47 6.61 -18.20
C VAL A 20 8.53 5.52 -17.98
N GLN A 21 8.84 4.69 -18.99
CA GLN A 21 9.92 3.70 -18.88
C GLN A 21 11.28 4.34 -18.64
N SER A 22 11.64 5.37 -19.42
CA SER A 22 12.89 6.10 -19.23
C SER A 22 12.98 6.74 -17.83
N LEU A 23 11.86 7.21 -17.28
CA LEU A 23 11.81 7.70 -15.90
C LEU A 23 12.05 6.56 -14.89
N SER A 24 11.38 5.41 -15.05
CA SER A 24 11.59 4.22 -14.20
C SER A 24 13.05 3.75 -14.21
N GLU A 25 13.70 3.74 -15.37
CA GLU A 25 15.09 3.33 -15.56
C GLU A 25 16.06 4.29 -14.86
N ARG A 26 15.87 5.61 -15.04
CA ARG A 26 16.64 6.63 -14.32
C ARG A 26 16.49 6.46 -12.81
N PHE A 27 15.29 6.18 -12.34
CA PHE A 27 15.06 5.96 -10.92
C PHE A 27 15.72 4.67 -10.42
N LEU A 28 15.63 3.57 -11.17
CA LEU A 28 16.33 2.32 -10.82
C LEU A 28 17.84 2.55 -10.72
N ALA A 29 18.42 3.39 -11.59
CA ALA A 29 19.82 3.79 -11.49
C ALA A 29 20.11 4.61 -10.22
N GLN A 30 19.21 5.52 -9.82
CA GLN A 30 19.31 6.26 -8.55
C GLN A 30 19.23 5.33 -7.34
N VAL A 31 18.26 4.41 -7.30
CA VAL A 31 18.08 3.40 -6.25
C VAL A 31 19.31 2.50 -6.10
N LYS A 32 19.95 2.15 -7.22
CA LYS A 32 21.21 1.37 -7.18
C LYS A 32 22.36 2.15 -6.55
N LYS A 33 22.34 3.48 -6.59
CA LYS A 33 23.36 4.37 -6.01
C LYS A 33 23.03 4.79 -4.57
N GLN A 34 21.74 4.87 -4.23
CA GLN A 34 21.28 5.28 -2.91
C GLN A 34 21.43 4.14 -1.90
N ARG A 35 21.96 4.44 -0.72
CA ARG A 35 21.92 3.51 0.41
C ARG A 35 20.56 3.66 1.07
N PHE A 36 19.69 2.68 0.85
CA PHE A 36 18.45 2.57 1.61
C PHE A 36 18.82 2.25 3.06
N SER A 37 18.09 2.85 4.00
CA SER A 37 18.22 2.48 5.41
C SER A 37 17.93 1.00 5.62
N GLN A 38 17.06 0.42 4.78
CA GLN A 38 16.66 -0.98 4.85
C GLN A 38 16.97 -1.75 3.57
N ARG A 39 17.89 -2.72 3.67
CA ARG A 39 18.29 -3.60 2.55
C ARG A 39 17.12 -4.36 1.90
N ARG A 40 16.07 -4.67 2.67
CA ARG A 40 14.90 -5.38 2.14
C ARG A 40 14.02 -4.47 1.28
N HIS A 41 13.80 -3.23 1.71
CA HIS A 41 13.14 -2.21 0.91
C HIS A 41 13.91 -1.93 -0.37
N GLU A 42 15.23 -1.86 -0.30
CA GLU A 42 16.07 -1.73 -1.48
C GLU A 42 15.85 -2.88 -2.47
N LYS A 43 15.88 -4.14 -1.99
CA LYS A 43 15.65 -5.33 -2.81
C LYS A 43 14.25 -5.33 -3.42
N ALA A 44 13.21 -5.06 -2.63
CA ALA A 44 11.82 -5.02 -3.09
C ALA A 44 11.60 -3.88 -4.10
N THR A 45 12.12 -2.68 -3.82
CA THR A 45 12.06 -1.50 -4.70
C THR A 45 12.77 -1.76 -6.02
N LYS A 46 13.99 -2.32 -5.99
CA LYS A 46 14.73 -2.72 -7.20
C LYS A 46 13.93 -3.73 -8.02
N LEU A 47 13.39 -4.76 -7.35
CA LEU A 47 12.59 -5.79 -8.01
C LEU A 47 11.33 -5.21 -8.66
N TYR A 48 10.60 -4.36 -7.95
CA TYR A 48 9.36 -3.75 -8.47
C TYR A 48 9.65 -2.79 -9.62
N LEU A 49 10.72 -2.00 -9.55
CA LEU A 49 11.16 -1.16 -10.66
C LEU A 49 11.58 -2.00 -11.88
N GLN A 50 12.33 -3.08 -11.69
CA GLN A 50 12.69 -3.99 -12.79
C GLN A 50 11.45 -4.58 -13.46
N LYS A 51 10.46 -5.00 -12.65
CA LYS A 51 9.20 -5.52 -13.16
C LYS A 51 8.38 -4.44 -13.87
N ALA A 52 8.36 -3.21 -13.34
CA ALA A 52 7.67 -2.11 -13.97
C ALA A 52 8.26 -1.80 -15.36
N ILE A 53 9.59 -1.73 -15.45
CA ILE A 53 10.33 -1.56 -16.72
C ILE A 53 10.02 -2.69 -17.69
N HIS A 54 9.99 -3.94 -17.21
CA HIS A 54 9.63 -5.09 -18.03
C HIS A 54 8.19 -4.99 -18.56
N ASN A 55 7.22 -4.67 -17.70
CA ASN A 55 5.83 -4.47 -18.10
C ASN A 55 5.68 -3.34 -19.12
N GLN A 56 6.39 -2.22 -18.95
CA GLN A 56 6.41 -1.12 -19.92
C GLN A 56 6.97 -1.55 -21.27
N SER A 57 8.04 -2.34 -21.27
CA SER A 57 8.60 -2.92 -22.51
C SER A 57 7.59 -3.82 -23.23
N LEU A 58 6.80 -4.61 -22.48
CA LEU A 58 5.72 -5.43 -23.05
C LEU A 58 4.58 -4.57 -23.61
N ILE A 59 4.16 -3.52 -22.89
CA ILE A 59 3.13 -2.57 -23.36
C ILE A 59 3.56 -1.89 -24.67
N ILE A 60 4.82 -1.45 -24.77
CA ILE A 60 5.37 -0.84 -25.99
C ILE A 60 5.34 -1.83 -27.16
N LYS A 61 5.71 -3.10 -26.93
CA LYS A 61 5.58 -4.16 -27.94
C LYS A 61 4.13 -4.32 -28.39
N GLN A 62 3.17 -4.33 -27.47
CA GLN A 62 1.75 -4.42 -27.82
C GLN A 62 1.25 -3.20 -28.60
N PHE A 63 1.69 -1.98 -28.28
CA PHE A 63 1.36 -0.81 -29.09
C PHE A 63 1.93 -0.88 -30.51
N ASN A 64 3.13 -1.44 -30.68
CA ASN A 64 3.68 -1.67 -32.02
C ASN A 64 2.86 -2.71 -32.80
N SER A 65 2.42 -3.79 -32.15
CA SER A 65 1.50 -4.76 -32.76
C SER A 65 0.15 -4.12 -33.12
N LEU A 66 -0.45 -3.33 -32.23
CA LEU A 66 -1.70 -2.60 -32.48
C LEU A 66 -1.58 -1.66 -33.67
N ALA A 67 -0.49 -0.87 -33.76
CA ALA A 67 -0.25 -0.01 -34.91
C ALA A 67 -0.18 -0.81 -36.23
N LYS A 68 0.51 -1.96 -36.23
CA LYS A 68 0.57 -2.86 -37.40
C LYS A 68 -0.80 -3.42 -37.75
N TYR A 69 -1.57 -3.89 -36.78
CA TYR A 69 -2.90 -4.46 -37.01
C TYR A 69 -3.89 -3.41 -37.53
N LEU A 70 -3.84 -2.17 -37.01
CA LEU A 70 -4.70 -1.08 -37.47
C LEU A 70 -4.37 -0.65 -38.90
N LEU A 71 -3.08 -0.65 -39.29
CA LEU A 71 -2.66 -0.42 -40.66
C LEU A 71 -3.15 -1.54 -41.58
N ALA A 72 -2.92 -2.81 -41.21
CA ALA A 72 -3.39 -3.96 -41.97
C ALA A 72 -4.92 -3.96 -42.14
N LEU A 73 -5.67 -3.61 -41.10
CA LEU A 73 -7.13 -3.52 -41.13
C LEU A 73 -7.64 -2.44 -42.09
N ARG A 74 -6.83 -1.42 -42.38
CA ARG A 74 -7.17 -0.37 -43.36
C ARG A 74 -6.97 -0.85 -44.80
N GLU A 75 -6.04 -1.76 -45.01
CA GLU A 75 -5.64 -2.26 -46.34
C GLU A 75 -6.38 -3.54 -46.74
N ASN A 76 -6.92 -4.28 -45.76
CA ASN A 76 -7.51 -5.58 -45.99
C ASN A 76 -9.02 -5.50 -46.30
N LEU A 77 -9.43 -6.10 -47.42
CA LEU A 77 -10.83 -6.19 -47.85
C LEU A 77 -11.46 -7.56 -47.58
N ASP A 78 -10.68 -8.57 -47.19
CA ASP A 78 -11.19 -9.91 -46.89
C ASP A 78 -11.89 -9.95 -45.51
N PRO A 79 -13.19 -10.35 -45.43
CA PRO A 79 -13.93 -10.41 -44.17
C PRO A 79 -13.33 -11.38 -43.13
N VAL A 80 -12.75 -12.50 -43.56
CA VAL A 80 -12.20 -13.50 -42.62
C VAL A 80 -10.90 -13.00 -42.00
N ALA A 81 -9.98 -12.45 -42.81
CA ALA A 81 -8.77 -11.81 -42.32
C ALA A 81 -9.09 -10.59 -41.45
N THR A 82 -10.10 -9.79 -41.83
CA THR A 82 -10.60 -8.65 -41.05
C THR A 82 -11.03 -9.08 -39.65
N LYS A 83 -11.82 -10.16 -39.52
CA LYS A 83 -12.24 -10.68 -38.22
C LYS A 83 -11.05 -11.10 -37.35
N LYS A 84 -10.08 -11.84 -37.91
CA LYS A 84 -8.86 -12.25 -37.19
C LYS A 84 -8.03 -11.04 -36.71
N LEU A 85 -7.97 -9.98 -37.52
CA LEU A 85 -7.32 -8.72 -37.14
C LEU A 85 -8.05 -8.04 -35.97
N PHE A 86 -9.38 -7.99 -35.98
CA PHE A 86 -10.16 -7.47 -34.85
C PHE A 86 -9.92 -8.26 -33.56
N ASP A 87 -9.90 -9.58 -33.62
CA ASP A 87 -9.62 -10.43 -32.45
C ASP A 87 -8.21 -10.18 -31.89
N SER A 88 -7.23 -10.00 -32.79
CA SER A 88 -5.85 -9.68 -32.43
C SER A 88 -5.73 -8.28 -31.80
N ILE A 89 -6.42 -7.29 -32.36
CA ILE A 89 -6.50 -5.92 -31.81
C ILE A 89 -7.10 -5.96 -30.40
N LYS A 90 -8.23 -6.64 -30.24
CA LYS A 90 -8.91 -6.77 -28.94
C LYS A 90 -7.98 -7.40 -27.90
N LYS A 91 -7.35 -8.53 -28.23
CA LYS A 91 -6.41 -9.21 -27.34
C LYS A 91 -5.25 -8.29 -26.92
N SER A 92 -4.63 -7.59 -27.88
CA SER A 92 -3.55 -6.65 -27.56
C SER A 92 -4.02 -5.49 -26.68
N PHE A 93 -5.23 -4.97 -26.87
CA PHE A 93 -5.80 -3.95 -25.98
C PHE A 93 -6.02 -4.49 -24.56
N ASP A 94 -6.61 -5.68 -24.42
CA ASP A 94 -6.85 -6.30 -23.12
C ASP A 94 -5.52 -6.52 -22.37
N GLU A 95 -4.47 -6.98 -23.08
CA GLU A 95 -3.13 -7.12 -22.52
C GLU A 95 -2.52 -5.78 -22.10
N VAL A 96 -2.64 -4.72 -22.92
CA VAL A 96 -2.17 -3.37 -22.58
C VAL A 96 -2.88 -2.86 -21.33
N ILE A 97 -4.20 -3.02 -21.23
CA ILE A 97 -4.98 -2.58 -20.07
C ILE A 97 -4.53 -3.33 -18.81
N SER A 98 -4.42 -4.66 -18.89
CA SER A 98 -3.97 -5.48 -17.75
C SER A 98 -2.58 -5.08 -17.29
N LEU A 99 -1.60 -5.01 -18.21
CA LEU A 99 -0.22 -4.65 -17.87
C LEU A 99 -0.12 -3.21 -17.34
N SER A 100 -0.94 -2.29 -17.85
CA SER A 100 -0.95 -0.90 -17.40
C SER A 100 -1.45 -0.77 -15.97
N LYS A 101 -2.48 -1.53 -15.57
CA LYS A 101 -2.98 -1.57 -14.18
C LYS A 101 -1.93 -2.12 -13.22
N ASP A 102 -1.32 -3.26 -13.57
CA ASP A 102 -0.23 -3.85 -12.80
C ASP A 102 0.93 -2.87 -12.64
N ASN A 103 1.29 -2.18 -13.72
CA ASN A 103 2.40 -1.25 -13.73
C ASN A 103 2.11 0.02 -12.92
N HIS A 104 0.87 0.53 -12.96
CA HIS A 104 0.45 1.64 -12.11
C HIS A 104 0.59 1.29 -10.62
N THR A 105 0.14 0.10 -10.24
CA THR A 105 0.27 -0.41 -8.87
C THR A 105 1.74 -0.50 -8.43
N LEU A 106 2.60 -1.07 -9.28
CA LEU A 106 4.03 -1.20 -9.02
C LEU A 106 4.72 0.15 -8.84
N LEU A 107 4.46 1.10 -9.74
CA LEU A 107 5.05 2.44 -9.70
C LEU A 107 4.56 3.24 -8.49
N ALA A 108 3.29 3.11 -8.12
CA ALA A 108 2.72 3.80 -6.97
C ALA A 108 3.27 3.26 -5.64
N ASP A 109 3.37 1.94 -5.46
CA ASP A 109 4.01 1.32 -4.28
C ASP A 109 5.47 1.76 -4.18
N PHE A 110 6.18 1.74 -5.31
CA PHE A 110 7.55 2.22 -5.41
C PHE A 110 7.67 3.71 -4.99
N GLN A 111 6.83 4.60 -5.53
CA GLN A 111 6.84 6.04 -5.18
C GLN A 111 6.60 6.26 -3.69
N GLY A 112 5.68 5.51 -3.09
CA GLY A 112 5.42 5.57 -1.67
C GLY A 112 6.62 5.13 -0.82
N ARG A 113 7.28 4.03 -1.18
CA ARG A 113 8.52 3.57 -0.50
C ARG A 113 9.66 4.58 -0.65
N ALA A 114 9.88 5.10 -1.86
CA ALA A 114 10.89 6.12 -2.09
C ALA A 114 10.59 7.39 -1.30
N ARG A 115 9.33 7.80 -1.21
CA ARG A 115 8.90 8.94 -0.38
C ARG A 115 9.19 8.71 1.09
N ILE A 116 8.92 7.52 1.63
CA ILE A 116 9.28 7.17 3.02
C ILE A 116 10.79 7.22 3.20
N GLU A 117 11.57 6.58 2.34
CA GLU A 117 13.03 6.55 2.49
C GLU A 117 13.62 7.95 2.33
N SER A 118 13.09 8.78 1.42
CA SER A 118 13.47 10.19 1.30
C SER A 118 13.04 11.01 2.51
N TYR A 119 11.88 10.71 3.09
CA TYR A 119 11.45 11.30 4.35
C TYR A 119 12.47 10.91 5.42
N LEU A 120 12.57 9.63 5.76
CA LEU A 120 13.56 9.13 6.73
C LEU A 120 15.01 9.62 6.46
N ALA A 121 15.43 9.77 5.21
CA ALA A 121 16.76 10.28 4.84
C ALA A 121 16.91 11.81 4.94
N GLN A 122 15.85 12.60 4.80
CA GLN A 122 15.87 14.01 5.20
C GLN A 122 16.18 14.01 6.69
N LYS A 123 17.36 14.55 7.08
CA LYS A 123 17.98 14.39 8.40
C LYS A 123 16.93 14.14 9.48
N TYR A 124 16.87 12.92 10.00
CA TYR A 124 15.90 12.46 11.00
C TYR A 124 15.61 13.50 12.10
N GLU A 125 16.63 14.25 12.51
CA GLU A 125 16.52 15.40 13.42
C GLU A 125 15.47 16.43 13.00
N GLN A 126 15.45 16.84 11.73
CA GLN A 126 14.50 17.82 11.20
C GLN A 126 13.08 17.26 11.13
N ILE A 127 12.93 15.97 10.85
CA ILE A 127 11.63 15.30 10.84
C ILE A 127 11.05 15.21 12.23
N ILE A 128 11.89 14.80 13.17
CA ILE A 128 11.54 14.68 14.57
C ILE A 128 11.23 16.08 15.14
N GLU A 129 12.07 17.08 14.90
CA GLU A 129 11.85 18.43 15.44
C GLU A 129 10.57 19.08 14.92
N ASN A 130 10.24 18.91 13.63
CA ASN A 130 9.08 19.57 13.03
C ASN A 130 7.78 18.75 13.12
N ASN A 131 7.88 17.42 13.30
CA ASN A 131 6.74 16.51 13.24
C ASN A 131 6.63 15.56 14.46
N LEU A 132 7.35 15.83 15.55
CA LEU A 132 7.02 15.22 16.85
C LEU A 132 5.71 15.79 17.37
N LEU A 133 4.88 14.89 17.87
CA LEU A 133 3.76 15.19 18.73
C LEU A 133 4.11 14.53 20.07
N ARG A 134 4.50 15.34 21.06
CA ARG A 134 5.16 14.90 22.30
C ARG A 134 4.19 14.70 23.45
N SER A 135 3.05 15.38 23.42
CA SER A 135 2.14 15.46 24.56
C SER A 135 0.70 15.15 24.18
N LEU A 136 -0.13 14.87 25.20
CA LEU A 136 -1.58 14.81 25.05
C LEU A 136 -2.15 16.13 24.45
N ASP A 137 -1.48 17.27 24.68
CA ASP A 137 -1.89 18.57 24.13
C ASP A 137 -1.66 18.68 22.61
N ASP A 138 -0.75 17.87 22.07
CA ASP A 138 -0.48 17.79 20.63
C ASP A 138 -1.57 17.03 19.85
N PHE A 139 -2.50 16.36 20.53
CA PHE A 139 -3.66 15.74 19.89
C PHE A 139 -4.48 16.75 19.09
N SER A 140 -4.42 18.05 19.45
CA SER A 140 -5.06 19.15 18.74
C SER A 140 -4.78 19.14 17.22
N ARG A 141 -3.58 18.71 16.80
CA ARG A 141 -3.15 18.63 15.39
C ARG A 141 -3.73 17.44 14.62
N LEU A 142 -4.22 16.44 15.33
CA LEU A 142 -4.81 15.26 14.74
C LEU A 142 -6.25 15.51 14.30
N GLN A 143 -6.61 14.88 13.21
CA GLN A 143 -7.95 14.94 12.64
C GLN A 143 -8.54 13.55 12.68
N SER A 144 -9.82 13.47 13.07
CA SER A 144 -10.53 12.21 12.93
C SER A 144 -10.42 11.75 11.47
N GLY A 145 -10.04 10.48 11.27
CA GLY A 145 -9.75 9.92 9.96
C GLY A 145 -8.26 9.77 9.68
N ASP A 146 -7.40 10.36 10.51
CA ASP A 146 -5.97 10.05 10.53
C ASP A 146 -5.78 8.57 10.88
N ILE A 147 -4.75 7.98 10.29
CA ILE A 147 -4.39 6.58 10.42
C ILE A 147 -3.21 6.49 11.38
N LEU A 148 -3.40 5.66 12.40
CA LEU A 148 -2.39 5.36 13.40
C LEU A 148 -1.70 4.07 12.98
N VAL A 149 -0.40 4.16 12.66
CA VAL A 149 0.43 3.01 12.29
C VAL A 149 1.38 2.71 13.43
N SER A 150 1.17 1.58 14.10
CA SER A 150 1.94 1.17 15.28
C SER A 150 3.23 0.46 14.87
N LEU A 151 4.33 1.05 15.32
CA LEU A 151 5.67 0.54 15.24
C LEU A 151 6.12 0.10 16.64
N LYS A 152 6.45 -1.18 16.80
CA LYS A 152 6.84 -1.74 18.11
C LYS A 152 8.33 -2.02 18.17
N LYS A 153 8.94 -1.71 19.32
CA LYS A 153 10.34 -2.03 19.61
C LYS A 153 10.58 -3.52 19.66
N LEU A 154 11.78 -3.98 19.26
CA LEU A 154 12.14 -5.40 19.34
C LEU A 154 12.10 -5.94 20.77
N SER A 155 12.47 -5.12 21.77
CA SER A 155 12.36 -5.43 23.20
C SER A 155 10.91 -5.65 23.60
N PHE A 156 10.04 -4.68 23.31
CA PHE A 156 8.59 -4.75 23.57
C PHE A 156 7.90 -5.91 22.84
N LEU A 157 8.38 -6.22 21.63
CA LEU A 157 7.89 -7.37 20.88
C LEU A 157 8.12 -8.67 21.65
N LYS A 158 9.20 -8.85 22.43
CA LYS A 158 9.49 -10.13 23.13
C LYS A 158 8.29 -10.63 23.96
N GLU A 159 7.53 -9.71 24.53
CA GLU A 159 6.37 -9.94 25.40
C GLU A 159 5.04 -10.08 24.62
N GLN A 160 4.98 -9.58 23.38
CA GLN A 160 3.78 -9.54 22.55
C GLN A 160 3.79 -10.63 21.47
N TYR A 161 3.30 -11.83 21.80
CA TYR A 161 3.36 -13.01 20.90
C TYR A 161 2.83 -12.75 19.49
N VAL A 162 1.65 -12.13 19.36
CA VAL A 162 1.03 -11.86 18.05
C VAL A 162 1.85 -10.86 17.25
N SER A 163 2.32 -9.79 17.86
CA SER A 163 3.15 -8.79 17.19
C SER A 163 4.49 -9.38 16.74
N ARG A 164 5.13 -10.28 17.53
CA ARG A 164 6.34 -11.02 17.08
C ARG A 164 6.07 -11.86 15.85
N TRP A 165 4.93 -12.54 15.84
CA TRP A 165 4.52 -13.37 14.73
C TRP A 165 4.36 -12.50 13.48
N VAL A 166 3.59 -11.41 13.56
CA VAL A 166 3.45 -10.44 12.46
C VAL A 166 4.82 -9.94 12.00
N THR A 167 5.71 -9.54 12.92
CA THR A 167 7.05 -9.09 12.56
C THR A 167 7.90 -10.15 11.91
N ARG A 168 7.83 -11.41 12.34
CA ARG A 168 8.60 -12.50 11.71
C ARG A 168 8.14 -12.76 10.27
N PHE A 169 6.83 -12.74 10.03
CA PHE A 169 6.25 -13.07 8.71
C PHE A 169 6.30 -11.91 7.73
N THR A 170 5.96 -10.71 8.19
CA THR A 170 6.04 -9.51 7.38
C THR A 170 7.47 -9.01 7.26
N GLY A 171 8.36 -9.40 8.19
CA GLY A 171 9.69 -8.83 8.43
C GLY A 171 9.65 -7.33 8.73
N SER A 172 8.52 -6.85 9.27
CA SER A 172 8.22 -5.46 9.60
C SER A 172 7.94 -5.28 11.09
N GLN A 173 8.44 -4.22 11.71
CA GLN A 173 8.02 -3.79 13.05
C GLN A 173 6.72 -2.99 13.05
N VAL A 174 6.16 -2.74 11.86
CA VAL A 174 4.82 -2.21 11.71
C VAL A 174 3.83 -3.35 11.91
N THR A 175 3.29 -3.45 13.11
CA THR A 175 2.50 -4.63 13.51
C THR A 175 1.01 -4.38 13.57
N HIS A 176 0.59 -3.11 13.63
CA HIS A 176 -0.82 -2.78 13.81
C HIS A 176 -1.19 -1.45 13.15
N VAL A 177 -2.46 -1.31 12.80
CA VAL A 177 -3.02 -0.05 12.31
C VAL A 177 -4.40 0.20 12.91
N GLY A 178 -4.77 1.48 13.00
CA GLY A 178 -6.13 1.89 13.31
C GLY A 178 -6.44 3.29 12.79
N LEU A 179 -7.65 3.74 13.09
CA LEU A 179 -8.15 5.06 12.74
C LEU A 179 -8.29 5.89 14.00
N PHE A 180 -7.73 7.09 14.00
CA PHE A 180 -7.95 8.08 15.04
C PHE A 180 -9.34 8.71 14.88
N VAL A 181 -10.04 8.86 16.01
CA VAL A 181 -11.38 9.45 16.08
C VAL A 181 -11.48 10.30 17.33
N ARG A 182 -12.12 11.47 17.23
CA ARG A 182 -12.62 12.17 18.42
C ARG A 182 -14.09 11.89 18.57
N ASP A 183 -14.51 11.43 19.75
CA ASP A 183 -15.91 11.17 20.02
C ASP A 183 -16.71 12.50 20.17
N ALA A 184 -18.02 12.39 20.39
CA ALA A 184 -18.88 13.57 20.53
C ALA A 184 -18.54 14.45 21.75
N LYS A 185 -17.82 13.90 22.75
CA LYS A 185 -17.34 14.62 23.93
C LYS A 185 -15.93 15.19 23.71
N GLY A 186 -15.35 14.99 22.53
CA GLY A 186 -14.00 15.41 22.20
C GLY A 186 -12.90 14.43 22.60
N ASN A 187 -13.23 13.30 23.23
CA ASN A 187 -12.21 12.36 23.71
C ASN A 187 -11.55 11.63 22.53
N GLU A 188 -10.25 11.42 22.63
CA GLU A 188 -9.43 10.69 21.69
C GLU A 188 -9.67 9.18 21.78
N LYS A 189 -10.07 8.61 20.66
CA LYS A 189 -10.33 7.18 20.50
C LYS A 189 -9.55 6.62 19.33
N MET A 190 -9.23 5.34 19.43
CA MET A 190 -8.75 4.55 18.31
C MET A 190 -9.82 3.53 17.91
N VAL A 191 -10.14 3.51 16.61
CA VAL A 191 -10.96 2.47 16.00
C VAL A 191 -10.06 1.49 15.26
N HIS A 192 -10.09 0.23 15.66
CA HIS A 192 -9.30 -0.81 15.04
C HIS A 192 -9.94 -2.20 15.20
N ALA A 193 -9.34 -3.21 14.57
CA ALA A 193 -9.67 -4.60 14.82
C ALA A 193 -8.53 -5.22 15.65
N THR A 194 -8.81 -5.72 16.86
CA THR A 194 -7.81 -6.42 17.68
C THR A 194 -7.97 -7.92 17.56
N TRP A 195 -6.97 -8.65 18.08
CA TRP A 195 -7.01 -10.10 18.16
C TRP A 195 -8.08 -10.60 19.14
N ASP A 196 -8.22 -9.91 20.28
CA ASP A 196 -9.05 -10.33 21.41
C ASP A 196 -10.48 -9.77 21.33
N ALA A 197 -10.66 -8.66 20.61
CA ALA A 197 -11.91 -7.94 20.56
C ALA A 197 -12.45 -7.76 19.15
N LYS A 198 -13.74 -7.42 19.14
CA LYS A 198 -14.49 -7.08 17.94
C LYS A 198 -13.99 -5.75 17.37
N TYR A 199 -14.43 -5.35 16.18
CA TYR A 199 -14.23 -3.97 15.72
C TYR A 199 -14.71 -3.01 16.81
N GLN A 200 -13.77 -2.28 17.40
CA GLN A 200 -14.04 -1.52 18.61
C GLN A 200 -13.43 -0.14 18.52
N MET A 201 -14.09 0.77 19.22
CA MET A 201 -13.61 2.09 19.55
C MET A 201 -13.24 2.04 21.03
N HIS A 202 -11.99 2.35 21.36
CA HIS A 202 -11.50 2.39 22.74
C HIS A 202 -10.71 3.66 22.96
N ASP A 203 -10.52 4.03 24.22
CA ASP A 203 -9.62 5.11 24.60
C ASP A 203 -8.25 4.88 23.98
N TRP A 204 -7.75 5.91 23.30
CA TRP A 204 -6.41 5.81 22.77
C TRP A 204 -5.41 5.81 23.91
N ASN A 205 -4.67 4.71 24.02
CA ASN A 205 -3.52 4.58 24.90
C ASN A 205 -2.30 4.17 24.09
N ILE A 206 -1.16 4.80 24.34
CA ILE A 206 0.14 4.43 23.74
C ILE A 206 0.88 3.60 24.77
N ALA A 207 1.27 2.37 24.42
CA ALA A 207 2.05 1.54 25.33
C ALA A 207 3.53 1.97 25.35
N GLU A 208 4.21 1.71 26.46
CA GLU A 208 5.66 1.89 26.55
C GLU A 208 6.37 1.02 25.48
N GLY A 209 7.26 1.60 24.69
CA GLY A 209 7.91 0.92 23.56
C GLY A 209 7.05 0.78 22.29
N GLU A 210 5.95 1.52 22.20
CA GLU A 210 5.15 1.68 20.98
C GLU A 210 5.29 3.11 20.44
N VAL A 211 5.58 3.23 19.14
CA VAL A 211 5.62 4.49 18.41
C VAL A 211 4.52 4.47 17.36
N PHE A 212 3.68 5.50 17.34
CA PHE A 212 2.69 5.69 16.29
C PHE A 212 3.20 6.62 15.21
N ILE A 213 3.22 6.13 13.98
CA ILE A 213 3.35 6.95 12.78
C ILE A 213 1.95 7.39 12.38
N ILE A 214 1.75 8.70 12.28
CA ILE A 214 0.46 9.30 11.95
C ILE A 214 0.40 9.63 10.46
N LEU A 215 -0.59 9.08 9.77
CA LEU A 215 -0.79 9.29 8.33
C LEU A 215 -2.17 9.89 8.07
N ARG A 216 -2.25 10.89 7.19
CA ARG A 216 -3.50 11.56 6.81
C ARG A 216 -3.91 11.19 5.39
N PRO A 217 -5.05 10.51 5.20
CA PRO A 217 -5.55 10.22 3.85
C PRO A 217 -6.09 11.50 3.19
N ARG A 218 -5.83 11.65 1.89
CA ARG A 218 -6.31 12.78 1.07
C ARG A 218 -7.79 12.62 0.68
N LEU A 219 -8.67 12.61 1.67
CA LEU A 219 -10.11 12.44 1.46
C LEU A 219 -10.81 13.75 1.09
N SER A 220 -11.75 13.68 0.14
CA SER A 220 -12.73 14.73 -0.13
C SER A 220 -13.67 14.93 1.07
N ARG A 221 -14.42 16.03 1.09
CA ARG A 221 -15.39 16.31 2.16
C ARG A 221 -16.47 15.22 2.24
N GLU A 222 -17.00 14.79 1.11
CA GLU A 222 -18.01 13.73 1.01
C GLU A 222 -17.46 12.40 1.52
N GLN A 223 -16.22 12.07 1.13
CA GLN A 223 -15.54 10.86 1.59
C GLN A 223 -15.33 10.86 3.11
N ARG A 224 -14.96 12.00 3.71
CA ARG A 224 -14.82 12.13 5.17
C ARG A 224 -16.14 11.89 5.89
N ILE A 225 -17.25 12.43 5.38
CA ILE A 225 -18.57 12.20 5.97
C ILE A 225 -18.95 10.72 5.88
N LYS A 226 -18.75 10.12 4.70
CA LYS A 226 -19.05 8.69 4.46
C LYS A 226 -18.17 7.77 5.30
N LEU A 227 -16.92 8.14 5.56
CA LEU A 227 -16.01 7.40 6.44
C LEU A 227 -16.63 7.19 7.82
N TRP A 228 -17.23 8.23 8.39
CA TRP A 228 -17.87 8.14 9.70
C TRP A 228 -19.11 7.27 9.73
N GLN A 229 -19.86 7.23 8.64
CA GLN A 229 -20.99 6.33 8.51
C GLN A 229 -20.50 4.87 8.50
N VAL A 230 -19.55 4.56 7.62
CA VAL A 230 -18.97 3.21 7.49
C VAL A 230 -18.34 2.74 8.79
N VAL A 231 -17.53 3.57 9.45
CA VAL A 231 -16.90 3.24 10.73
C VAL A 231 -17.94 2.91 11.80
N ARG A 232 -18.98 3.75 11.94
CA ARG A 232 -20.05 3.51 12.91
C ARG A 232 -20.79 2.21 12.63
N ASP A 233 -21.10 1.93 11.37
CA ASP A 233 -21.80 0.71 10.98
C ASP A 233 -20.95 -0.53 11.28
N LYS A 234 -19.64 -0.51 10.98
CA LYS A 234 -18.74 -1.63 11.29
C LYS A 234 -18.57 -1.86 12.80
N VAL A 235 -18.41 -0.80 13.59
CA VAL A 235 -18.27 -0.91 15.04
C VAL A 235 -19.55 -1.49 15.68
N LYS A 236 -20.74 -1.10 15.20
CA LYS A 236 -22.02 -1.67 15.65
C LYS A 236 -22.13 -3.17 15.42
N LEU A 237 -21.61 -3.66 14.29
CA LEU A 237 -21.68 -5.08 13.94
C LEU A 237 -20.91 -5.97 14.91
N LYS A 238 -20.00 -5.42 15.74
CA LYS A 238 -19.34 -6.16 16.81
C LYS A 238 -18.75 -7.48 16.29
N LEU A 239 -18.07 -7.42 15.13
CA LEU A 239 -17.52 -8.59 14.47
C LEU A 239 -16.09 -8.86 14.94
N GLY A 240 -15.79 -10.12 15.27
CA GLY A 240 -14.54 -10.53 15.91
C GLY A 240 -13.47 -11.02 14.94
N PHE A 241 -12.27 -11.23 15.48
CA PHE A 241 -11.14 -11.83 14.78
C PHE A 241 -11.37 -13.31 14.42
N SER A 242 -10.85 -13.80 13.28
CA SER A 242 -10.93 -15.23 12.92
C SER A 242 -9.62 -15.95 13.22
N LYS A 243 -9.58 -16.72 14.31
CA LYS A 243 -8.47 -17.66 14.57
C LYS A 243 -8.28 -18.64 13.40
N LYS A 244 -9.37 -19.03 12.72
CA LYS A 244 -9.33 -19.89 11.52
C LYS A 244 -8.65 -19.19 10.33
N LYS A 245 -8.90 -17.89 10.11
CA LYS A 245 -8.15 -17.15 9.08
C LYS A 245 -6.67 -17.11 9.40
N LEU A 246 -6.24 -16.88 10.65
CA LEU A 246 -4.80 -16.89 10.99
C LEU A 246 -4.15 -18.21 10.55
N VAL A 247 -4.73 -19.35 10.93
CA VAL A 247 -4.21 -20.67 10.55
C VAL A 247 -4.18 -20.82 9.03
N GLY A 248 -5.21 -20.35 8.32
CA GLY A 248 -5.24 -20.33 6.84
C GLY A 248 -4.26 -19.33 6.20
N THR A 249 -3.86 -18.28 6.92
CA THR A 249 -2.92 -17.26 6.43
C THR A 249 -1.49 -17.79 6.47
N ILE A 250 -1.16 -18.72 7.40
CA ILE A 250 0.18 -19.34 7.49
C ILE A 250 0.56 -20.02 6.16
N PRO A 251 -0.21 -20.98 5.60
CA PRO A 251 0.09 -21.57 4.31
C PRO A 251 0.10 -20.53 3.19
N ALA A 252 -0.83 -19.57 3.18
CA ALA A 252 -0.88 -18.54 2.16
C ALA A 252 0.38 -17.66 2.16
N ILE A 253 0.91 -17.31 3.34
CA ILE A 253 2.15 -16.56 3.49
C ILE A 253 3.36 -17.40 3.09
N ILE A 254 3.42 -18.68 3.49
CA ILE A 254 4.51 -19.60 3.09
C ILE A 254 4.50 -19.79 1.58
N ILE A 255 3.33 -20.05 0.99
CA ILE A 255 3.14 -20.17 -0.46
C ILE A 255 3.53 -18.86 -1.13
N ASN A 256 3.11 -17.69 -0.63
CA ASN A 256 3.55 -16.42 -1.20
C ASN A 256 5.06 -16.20 -1.03
N PHE A 257 5.68 -16.63 0.07
CA PHE A 257 7.12 -16.52 0.28
C PHE A 257 7.88 -17.39 -0.73
N VAL A 258 7.45 -18.64 -0.91
CA VAL A 258 7.99 -19.59 -1.90
C VAL A 258 7.72 -19.10 -3.32
N LEU A 259 6.50 -18.72 -3.65
CA LEU A 259 6.15 -18.22 -4.99
C LEU A 259 6.83 -16.89 -5.31
N ASN A 260 7.05 -16.00 -4.33
CA ASN A 260 7.84 -14.78 -4.54
C ASN A 260 9.32 -15.08 -4.78
N LEU A 261 9.85 -16.20 -4.28
CA LEU A 261 11.20 -16.66 -4.63
C LEU A 261 11.32 -17.07 -6.10
N PHE A 262 10.23 -17.53 -6.74
CA PHE A 262 10.28 -18.13 -8.09
C PHE A 262 9.56 -17.35 -9.20
N THR A 263 8.48 -16.62 -8.91
CA THR A 263 7.57 -16.09 -9.95
C THR A 263 7.48 -14.57 -10.01
N PHE A 264 8.10 -13.85 -9.07
CA PHE A 264 8.18 -12.37 -9.04
C PHE A 264 6.83 -11.63 -9.30
N ARG A 265 5.70 -12.32 -9.13
CA ARG A 265 4.35 -11.81 -9.37
C ARG A 265 3.69 -11.49 -8.03
N PHE A 266 3.00 -10.35 -7.98
CA PHE A 266 2.03 -10.09 -6.93
C PHE A 266 0.91 -11.10 -7.10
N PHE A 267 1.04 -12.26 -6.46
CA PHE A 267 -0.11 -13.11 -6.32
C PHE A 267 -1.04 -12.44 -5.33
N ALA A 268 -2.23 -12.06 -5.80
CA ALA A 268 -3.38 -11.98 -4.92
C ALA A 268 -3.42 -13.34 -4.22
N ALA A 269 -3.00 -13.37 -2.95
CA ALA A 269 -3.03 -14.60 -2.19
C ALA A 269 -4.46 -15.12 -2.33
N PHE A 270 -4.63 -16.28 -2.97
CA PHE A 270 -5.92 -16.95 -2.99
C PHE A 270 -6.25 -17.16 -1.53
N ASN A 271 -7.17 -16.34 -1.05
CA ASN A 271 -7.61 -16.40 0.32
C ASN A 271 -8.56 -17.60 0.35
N VAL A 272 -7.97 -18.81 0.41
CA VAL A 272 -8.68 -20.10 0.43
C VAL A 272 -9.69 -20.13 1.60
N PHE A 273 -9.55 -19.20 2.56
CA PHE A 273 -10.46 -18.98 3.68
C PHE A 273 -11.15 -17.59 3.68
N SER A 274 -11.38 -16.99 2.51
CA SER A 274 -12.11 -15.73 2.33
C SER A 274 -13.59 -15.76 2.80
N ALA A 275 -14.11 -16.92 3.16
CA ALA A 275 -15.54 -17.14 3.38
C ALA A 275 -16.14 -16.29 4.54
N GLU A 276 -15.36 -15.94 5.57
CA GLU A 276 -15.88 -15.08 6.65
C GLU A 276 -15.65 -13.60 6.32
N LYS A 277 -16.57 -13.00 5.54
CA LYS A 277 -16.60 -11.55 5.23
C LYS A 277 -16.58 -10.65 6.47
N ASN A 278 -16.90 -11.20 7.63
CA ASN A 278 -17.07 -10.45 8.86
C ASN A 278 -15.87 -10.51 9.80
N LYS A 279 -14.79 -11.23 9.48
CA LYS A 279 -13.62 -11.32 10.36
C LYS A 279 -12.38 -10.87 9.61
N MET A 280 -11.72 -9.80 10.07
CA MET A 280 -10.62 -9.15 9.34
C MET A 280 -9.44 -8.84 10.26
N PHE A 281 -8.23 -8.85 9.71
CA PHE A 281 -7.07 -8.24 10.36
C PHE A 281 -7.23 -6.71 10.48
N CYS A 282 -6.43 -6.05 11.32
CA CYS A 282 -6.48 -4.60 11.51
C CYS A 282 -6.34 -3.80 10.20
N SER A 283 -5.38 -4.18 9.36
CA SER A 283 -5.14 -3.55 8.06
C SER A 283 -6.19 -3.91 7.01
N GLU A 284 -6.75 -5.12 7.04
CA GLU A 284 -7.87 -5.50 6.18
C GLU A 284 -9.15 -4.73 6.54
N PHE A 285 -9.44 -4.59 7.84
CA PHE A 285 -10.54 -3.80 8.36
C PHE A 285 -10.42 -2.35 7.88
N LEU A 286 -9.26 -1.74 8.10
CA LEU A 286 -9.01 -0.37 7.68
C LEU A 286 -9.15 -0.23 6.16
N ASN A 287 -8.52 -1.12 5.40
CA ASN A 287 -8.63 -1.15 3.94
C ASN A 287 -10.08 -1.24 3.46
N GLN A 288 -10.90 -2.12 4.06
CA GLN A 288 -12.30 -2.26 3.70
C GLN A 288 -13.11 -1.00 4.02
N VAL A 289 -12.87 -0.37 5.18
CA VAL A 289 -13.52 0.89 5.55
C VAL A 289 -13.26 1.95 4.47
N PHE A 290 -12.01 2.13 4.04
CA PHE A 290 -11.68 3.10 2.99
C PHE A 290 -12.26 2.72 1.62
N LYS A 291 -12.26 1.43 1.25
CA LYS A 291 -12.87 0.97 -0.02
C LYS A 291 -14.36 1.26 -0.08
N GLU A 292 -15.10 1.06 1.01
CA GLU A 292 -16.53 1.38 1.08
C GLU A 292 -16.81 2.89 0.94
N VAL A 293 -15.84 3.71 1.34
CA VAL A 293 -15.86 5.17 1.13
C VAL A 293 -15.51 5.57 -0.31
N GLY A 294 -14.98 4.66 -1.12
CA GLY A 294 -14.50 4.94 -2.48
C GLY A 294 -13.08 5.51 -2.49
N PHE A 295 -12.26 5.17 -1.49
CA PHE A 295 -10.86 5.55 -1.40
C PHE A 295 -9.97 4.30 -1.33
N PHE A 296 -8.97 4.21 -2.21
CA PHE A 296 -8.03 3.09 -2.19
C PHE A 296 -6.83 3.47 -1.33
N LEU A 297 -6.78 2.89 -0.13
CA LEU A 297 -5.77 3.25 0.87
C LEU A 297 -4.35 2.92 0.42
N THR A 298 -4.18 1.87 -0.38
CA THR A 298 -2.92 1.51 -1.04
C THR A 298 -3.22 1.19 -2.50
N PRO A 299 -2.22 1.21 -3.40
CA PRO A 299 -2.43 0.74 -4.77
C PRO A 299 -2.95 -0.70 -4.83
N LYS A 300 -2.52 -1.56 -3.89
CA LYS A 300 -3.02 -2.95 -3.77
C LYS A 300 -4.51 -3.03 -3.44
N SER A 301 -5.07 -2.00 -2.81
CA SER A 301 -6.48 -1.96 -2.39
C SER A 301 -7.45 -2.06 -3.57
N GLU A 302 -7.04 -1.68 -4.78
CA GLU A 302 -7.84 -1.78 -6.01
C GLU A 302 -8.18 -3.25 -6.35
N HIS A 303 -7.26 -4.17 -6.04
CA HIS A 303 -7.35 -5.56 -6.48
C HIS A 303 -7.39 -6.58 -5.34
N SER A 304 -7.05 -6.17 -4.12
CA SER A 304 -6.97 -7.04 -2.96
C SER A 304 -7.62 -6.40 -1.73
N ASN A 305 -8.25 -7.24 -0.90
CA ASN A 305 -8.62 -6.84 0.46
C ASN A 305 -7.49 -7.10 1.46
N MET A 306 -6.56 -8.01 1.12
CA MET A 306 -5.39 -8.31 1.92
C MET A 306 -4.33 -7.24 1.69
N VAL A 307 -4.16 -6.39 2.68
CA VAL A 307 -3.16 -5.32 2.75
C VAL A 307 -2.48 -5.44 4.11
N PHE A 308 -1.16 -5.26 4.17
CA PHE A 308 -0.43 -5.28 5.43
C PHE A 308 -0.27 -3.87 6.02
N PRO A 309 -0.07 -3.73 7.34
CA PRO A 309 0.25 -2.45 7.96
C PRO A 309 1.39 -1.67 7.25
N ALA A 310 2.46 -2.36 6.88
CA ALA A 310 3.59 -1.76 6.16
C ALA A 310 3.22 -1.23 4.76
N ASP A 311 2.24 -1.84 4.09
CA ASP A 311 1.75 -1.36 2.79
C ASP A 311 0.98 -0.04 2.94
N ILE A 312 0.21 0.11 4.01
CA ILE A 312 -0.53 1.34 4.33
C ILE A 312 0.44 2.46 4.65
N MET A 313 1.48 2.14 5.43
CA MET A 313 2.52 3.10 5.73
C MET A 313 3.19 3.63 4.46
N ALA A 314 3.58 2.72 3.55
CA ALA A 314 4.19 3.03 2.26
C ALA A 314 3.20 3.52 1.20
N SER A 315 1.98 3.90 1.56
CA SER A 315 1.01 4.35 0.57
C SER A 315 1.36 5.74 0.02
N PRO A 316 1.30 5.94 -1.31
CA PRO A 316 1.42 7.27 -1.91
C PRO A 316 0.16 8.13 -1.73
N HIS A 317 -0.95 7.55 -1.25
CA HIS A 317 -2.26 8.21 -1.11
C HIS A 317 -2.46 8.88 0.25
N VAL A 318 -1.49 8.74 1.16
CA VAL A 318 -1.51 9.35 2.49
C VAL A 318 -0.35 10.32 2.66
N ASP A 319 -0.54 11.32 3.50
CA ASP A 319 0.49 12.27 3.90
C ASP A 319 0.98 11.94 5.30
N TYR A 320 2.26 12.18 5.56
CA TYR A 320 2.82 12.02 6.88
C TYR A 320 2.46 13.24 7.74
N VAL A 321 1.89 13.00 8.92
CA VAL A 321 1.50 14.05 9.87
C VAL A 321 2.51 14.19 10.99
N GLY A 322 2.97 13.08 11.55
CA GLY A 322 3.88 13.10 12.69
C GLY A 322 4.16 11.74 13.33
N LEU A 323 4.93 11.78 14.41
CA LEU A 323 5.17 10.66 15.33
C LEU A 323 4.54 10.95 16.68
N MET A 324 4.03 9.91 17.33
CA MET A 324 3.58 9.94 18.72
C MET A 324 4.18 8.78 19.51
N PHE A 325 4.62 9.05 20.73
CA PHE A 325 5.18 8.09 21.68
C PHE A 325 5.04 8.66 23.11
N LEU A 326 5.24 7.84 24.14
CA LEU A 326 5.26 8.31 25.53
C LEU A 326 6.60 8.98 25.86
N ASP A 327 6.55 10.22 26.34
CA ASP A 327 7.73 11.10 26.56
C ASP A 327 8.55 10.72 27.81
N HIS A 328 8.12 9.74 28.61
CA HIS A 328 8.66 9.52 29.97
C HIS A 328 10.00 8.77 30.05
N GLU A 329 10.51 8.14 28.97
CA GLU A 329 11.67 7.22 29.06
C GLU A 329 12.69 7.36 27.91
N GLU A 330 12.41 8.16 26.88
CA GLU A 330 13.18 8.14 25.63
C GLU A 330 13.65 9.53 25.21
N THR A 331 14.94 9.82 25.43
CA THR A 331 15.59 10.92 24.73
C THR A 331 15.42 10.73 23.23
N LYS A 332 15.20 11.83 22.50
CA LYS A 332 15.24 11.92 21.03
C LYS A 332 16.33 11.02 20.42
N GLU A 333 17.48 10.93 21.07
CA GLU A 333 18.62 10.09 20.69
C GLU A 333 18.33 8.57 20.70
N LYS A 334 17.59 8.04 21.67
CA LYS A 334 17.20 6.61 21.71
C LYS A 334 16.22 6.28 20.59
N ILE A 335 15.23 7.15 20.37
CA ILE A 335 14.29 7.01 19.24
C ILE A 335 15.05 7.08 17.91
N MET A 336 16.02 7.98 17.80
CA MET A 336 16.89 8.06 16.64
C MET A 336 17.71 6.78 16.45
N ALA A 337 18.40 6.30 17.47
CA ALA A 337 19.17 5.06 17.41
C ALA A 337 18.29 3.87 17.01
N GLU A 338 17.07 3.79 17.53
CA GLU A 338 16.18 2.67 17.20
C GLU A 338 15.53 2.79 15.81
N LEU A 339 15.10 3.98 15.38
CA LEU A 339 14.63 4.22 14.01
C LEU A 339 15.75 3.98 12.97
N ILE A 340 16.99 4.31 13.31
CA ILE A 340 18.16 4.23 12.41
C ILE A 340 18.79 2.82 12.41
N GLU A 341 18.95 2.17 13.56
CA GLU A 341 19.66 0.88 13.71
C GLU A 341 18.69 -0.31 13.84
N GLY A 342 17.53 -0.09 14.44
CA GLY A 342 16.64 -1.14 14.91
C GLY A 342 15.45 -1.43 14.01
N VAL A 343 14.93 -0.42 13.29
CA VAL A 343 13.69 -0.59 12.55
C VAL A 343 13.89 -1.37 11.25
N ARG A 344 13.41 -2.61 11.24
CA ARG A 344 13.03 -3.34 10.03
C ARG A 344 11.58 -2.97 9.70
N ILE A 345 11.33 -2.07 8.74
CA ILE A 345 9.99 -1.87 8.16
C ILE A 345 9.71 -2.98 7.14
#